data_AF-A0A2M8NBB0-F1
#
_entry.id   AF-A0A2M8NBB0-F1
#
_cell.length_a   1.000
_cell.length_b   1.000
_cell.length_c   1.000
_cell.angle_alpha   90.00
_cell.angle_beta   90.00
_cell.angle_gamma   90.00
#
_symmetry.space_group_name_H-M   'P 1'
#
loop_
_entity.id
_entity.type
_entity.pdbx_description
1 polymer ?
#
loop_
_entity_poly.entity_id
_entity_poly.type
_entity_poly.pdbx_seq_one_letter_code
_entity_poly.pdbx_strand_id
1 'polypeptide(L)'
;MWMTKRRNFMFKTQAYTNPLHKNQAIVLYMIVFVMVMFFSIYVFFLPMMDGTTLIHKVLNGNIYRLFGLVMFYLVTTLTYVALRKQRLDAAAWGVLAMWFFASNYNTVVFGYVNAMQGAELLLMIVLGGLVKGRVGIVATTLLSMTSLAVGMILRRNVTQQMLPDYVIAERFAQTEITSIMPLMLALFGTGILIYLFVYMNSVVRQVGAAEAVTDRMMVSEVLTQIAQKVAERAGLNALLNDIVERINAQFDFVYHVQVFLIDDTGNEARLVASTGAIGRQLLEINHKLLVGSVSVVGQVASRGNLIVAHAGTPDTIHRQNTLLPETQVEAAFPLRIGDKIIGVLDVQSKASNAFSDSSLLMAFQAMADSIALAIDNVSQFERAEARLKENQRLVEETRQALREVERLNERLTGRVWGEYLRGIAHDVGTEIDFENQQKNPITDWTTTLREALQINQLVQEQRDDAQVIAVPLRVRGRVIGAMEFELDKNNPFSPEDFDLLQEVSERFGMAVENARLVDESQRLAQREALVNQITSRLQAANSVNTMLNDAAASLRDALNASKVVIRLGTPPTPNGGGSS
;
A
#
# COMPACT_ATOMS: atom_id res chain seq x y z
N MET A 1 54.01 6.54 -19.72
CA MET A 1 53.51 7.29 -20.92
C MET A 1 53.81 6.62 -22.27
N TRP A 2 54.80 5.71 -22.36
CA TRP A 2 55.16 5.02 -23.62
C TRP A 2 54.24 3.82 -23.99
N MET A 3 53.62 3.15 -23.00
CA MET A 3 52.70 2.03 -23.23
C MET A 3 51.28 2.43 -23.70
N THR A 4 50.81 3.65 -23.35
CA THR A 4 49.47 4.12 -23.72
C THR A 4 49.37 4.56 -25.19
N LYS A 5 50.46 5.05 -25.79
CA LYS A 5 50.48 5.45 -27.22
C LYS A 5 50.50 4.26 -28.19
N ARG A 6 51.12 3.12 -27.85
CA ARG A 6 51.09 1.90 -28.69
C ARG A 6 49.74 1.17 -28.67
N ARG A 7 48.96 1.32 -27.59
CA ARG A 7 47.63 0.69 -27.47
C ARG A 7 46.65 1.14 -28.58
N ASN A 8 46.88 2.32 -29.15
CA ASN A 8 46.06 2.89 -30.22
C ASN A 8 46.45 2.45 -31.65
N PHE A 9 47.56 1.71 -31.83
CA PHE A 9 48.02 1.34 -33.18
C PHE A 9 47.32 0.09 -33.72
N MET A 10 46.92 -0.86 -32.87
CA MET A 10 46.26 -2.11 -33.33
C MET A 10 44.82 -2.31 -32.83
N PHE A 11 44.33 -1.60 -31.80
CA PHE A 11 42.92 -1.71 -31.40
C PHE A 11 42.40 -0.40 -30.76
N LYS A 12 41.50 0.30 -31.45
CA LYS A 12 40.94 1.59 -30.97
C LYS A 12 39.89 1.37 -29.88
N THR A 13 40.36 1.12 -28.65
CA THR A 13 39.50 0.97 -27.45
C THR A 13 38.60 2.19 -27.16
N GLN A 14 38.91 3.36 -27.71
CA GLN A 14 38.13 4.59 -27.56
C GLN A 14 36.84 4.61 -28.38
N ALA A 15 36.67 3.70 -29.33
CA ALA A 15 35.46 3.61 -30.15
C ALA A 15 34.26 3.02 -29.38
N TYR A 16 34.52 2.30 -28.29
CA TYR A 16 33.49 1.69 -27.45
C TYR A 16 33.14 2.61 -26.27
N THR A 17 31.94 3.18 -26.30
CA THR A 17 31.42 4.09 -25.26
C THR A 17 30.94 3.33 -24.03
N ASN A 18 30.31 2.16 -24.23
CA ASN A 18 29.88 1.31 -23.12
C ASN A 18 31.10 0.57 -22.51
N PRO A 19 31.35 0.69 -21.19
CA PRO A 19 32.50 0.09 -20.52
C PRO A 19 32.50 -1.45 -20.55
N LEU A 20 31.34 -2.09 -20.52
CA LEU A 20 31.19 -3.53 -20.68
C LEU A 20 31.60 -3.98 -22.08
N HIS A 21 31.03 -3.35 -23.12
CA HIS A 21 31.35 -3.64 -24.51
C HIS A 21 32.84 -3.40 -24.79
N LYS A 22 33.41 -2.34 -24.22
CA LYS A 22 34.84 -2.05 -24.33
C LYS A 22 35.71 -3.16 -23.75
N ASN A 23 35.38 -3.65 -22.55
CA ASN A 23 36.12 -4.74 -21.92
C ASN A 23 35.97 -6.06 -22.69
N GLN A 24 34.76 -6.38 -23.15
CA GLN A 24 34.52 -7.54 -24.03
C GLN A 24 35.36 -7.47 -25.31
N ALA A 25 35.41 -6.30 -25.95
CA ALA A 25 36.17 -6.09 -27.17
C ALA A 25 37.68 -6.24 -26.97
N ILE A 26 38.21 -5.76 -25.83
CA ILE A 26 39.62 -5.92 -25.45
C ILE A 26 39.96 -7.41 -25.30
N VAL A 27 39.11 -8.18 -24.60
CA VAL A 27 39.35 -9.61 -24.39
C VAL A 27 39.28 -10.38 -25.71
N LEU A 28 38.26 -10.17 -26.53
CA LEU A 28 38.15 -10.80 -27.85
C LEU A 28 39.36 -10.47 -28.73
N TYR A 29 39.81 -9.22 -28.73
CA TYR A 29 41.01 -8.81 -29.44
C TYR A 29 42.27 -9.53 -28.91
N MET A 30 42.44 -9.65 -27.59
CA MET A 30 43.55 -10.40 -27.00
C MET A 30 43.52 -11.88 -27.38
N ILE A 31 42.34 -12.50 -27.39
CA ILE A 31 42.16 -13.89 -27.82
C ILE A 31 42.59 -14.05 -29.29
N VAL A 32 42.09 -13.19 -30.18
CA VAL A 32 42.47 -13.20 -31.61
C VAL A 32 43.98 -13.05 -31.76
N PHE A 33 44.59 -12.08 -31.06
CA PHE A 33 46.03 -11.84 -31.13
C PHE A 33 46.85 -13.04 -30.66
N VAL A 34 46.50 -13.62 -29.51
CA VAL A 34 47.15 -14.80 -28.94
C VAL A 34 47.02 -15.99 -29.90
N MET A 35 45.82 -16.28 -30.40
CA MET A 35 45.59 -17.38 -31.32
C MET A 35 46.40 -17.25 -32.61
N VAL A 36 46.43 -16.07 -33.22
CA VAL A 36 47.22 -15.82 -34.43
C VAL A 36 48.69 -15.97 -34.17
N MET A 37 49.20 -15.44 -33.06
CA MET A 37 50.61 -15.52 -32.70
C MET A 37 51.04 -16.99 -32.50
N PHE A 38 50.32 -17.75 -31.66
CA PHE A 38 50.64 -19.15 -31.38
C PHE A 38 50.49 -20.04 -32.61
N PHE A 39 49.40 -19.86 -33.38
CA PHE A 39 49.20 -20.62 -34.61
C PHE A 39 50.28 -20.30 -35.65
N SER A 40 50.69 -19.03 -35.79
CA SER A 40 51.78 -18.66 -36.72
C SER A 40 53.13 -19.24 -36.29
N ILE A 41 53.45 -19.23 -34.99
CA ILE A 41 54.66 -19.87 -34.46
C ILE A 41 54.63 -21.37 -34.77
N TYR A 42 53.49 -22.02 -34.51
CA TYR A 42 53.28 -23.44 -34.78
C TYR A 42 53.45 -23.79 -36.26
N VAL A 43 52.87 -23.01 -37.18
CA VAL A 43 52.90 -23.32 -38.62
C VAL A 43 54.25 -23.03 -39.27
N PHE A 44 54.87 -21.90 -38.93
CA PHE A 44 56.03 -21.40 -39.69
C PHE A 44 57.38 -21.74 -39.06
N PHE A 45 57.45 -21.84 -37.73
CA PHE A 45 58.73 -21.85 -37.01
C PHE A 45 59.02 -23.16 -36.28
N LEU A 46 57.98 -23.96 -36.01
CA LEU A 46 58.12 -25.20 -35.27
C LEU A 46 58.51 -26.36 -36.22
N PRO A 47 59.73 -26.92 -36.10
CA PRO A 47 60.17 -28.03 -36.93
C PRO A 47 59.48 -29.32 -36.48
N MET A 48 59.12 -30.14 -37.47
CA MET A 48 58.55 -31.47 -37.31
C MET A 48 59.66 -32.51 -37.09
N MET A 49 59.26 -33.76 -36.82
CA MET A 49 60.20 -34.87 -36.60
C MET A 49 61.12 -35.17 -37.80
N ASP A 50 60.73 -34.78 -39.02
CA ASP A 50 61.53 -34.89 -40.24
C ASP A 50 62.41 -33.64 -40.52
N GLY A 51 62.48 -32.70 -39.57
CA GLY A 51 63.25 -31.46 -39.68
C GLY A 51 62.60 -30.37 -40.53
N THR A 52 61.45 -30.64 -41.16
CA THR A 52 60.71 -29.64 -41.96
C THR A 52 59.67 -28.89 -41.14
N THR A 53 59.27 -27.69 -41.54
CA THR A 53 58.19 -26.94 -40.88
C THR A 53 56.81 -27.32 -41.45
N LEU A 54 55.72 -27.02 -40.72
CA LEU A 54 54.36 -27.28 -41.22
C LEU A 54 54.10 -26.56 -42.56
N ILE A 55 54.56 -25.32 -42.68
CA ILE A 55 54.42 -24.55 -43.92
C ILE A 55 55.12 -25.23 -45.10
N HIS A 56 56.28 -25.86 -44.89
CA HIS A 56 56.97 -26.61 -45.95
C HIS A 56 56.11 -27.78 -46.46
N LYS A 57 55.45 -28.53 -45.56
CA LYS A 57 54.53 -29.62 -45.91
C LYS A 57 53.24 -29.16 -46.60
N VAL A 58 52.86 -27.91 -46.39
CA VAL A 58 51.68 -27.29 -47.01
C VAL A 58 51.99 -26.82 -48.42
N LEU A 59 53.13 -26.16 -48.60
CA LEU A 59 53.59 -25.70 -49.92
C LEU A 59 53.91 -26.87 -50.87
N ASN A 60 54.36 -28.00 -50.32
CA ASN A 60 54.66 -29.22 -51.07
C ASN A 60 53.53 -30.27 -51.02
N GLY A 61 52.33 -29.90 -50.53
CA GLY A 61 51.22 -30.81 -50.27
C GLY A 61 49.99 -30.58 -51.16
N ASN A 62 48.91 -31.33 -50.88
CA ASN A 62 47.63 -31.19 -51.58
C ASN A 62 46.92 -29.87 -51.23
N ILE A 63 46.11 -29.33 -52.14
CA ILE A 63 45.40 -28.05 -52.06
C ILE A 63 44.58 -27.88 -50.77
N TYR A 64 44.08 -28.98 -50.21
CA TYR A 64 43.33 -28.98 -48.95
C TYR A 64 44.16 -28.48 -47.75
N ARG A 65 45.49 -28.74 -47.72
CA ARG A 65 46.38 -28.25 -46.67
C ARG A 65 46.54 -26.72 -46.74
N LEU A 66 46.62 -26.18 -47.95
CA LEU A 66 46.66 -24.74 -48.17
C LEU A 66 45.33 -24.07 -47.80
N PHE A 67 44.21 -24.72 -48.10
CA PHE A 67 42.88 -24.21 -47.80
C PHE A 67 42.66 -23.95 -46.30
N GLY A 68 43.01 -24.90 -45.42
CA GLY A 68 42.85 -24.73 -43.97
C GLY A 68 43.64 -23.54 -43.42
N LEU A 69 44.87 -23.34 -43.92
CA LEU A 69 45.74 -22.22 -43.55
C LEU A 69 45.13 -20.88 -44.00
N VAL A 70 44.69 -20.79 -45.26
CA VAL A 70 44.07 -19.58 -45.82
C VAL A 70 42.79 -19.23 -45.07
N MET A 71 41.95 -20.22 -44.77
CA MET A 71 40.70 -20.00 -44.04
C MET A 71 40.95 -19.47 -42.61
N PHE A 72 41.95 -19.99 -41.89
CA PHE A 72 42.29 -19.47 -40.56
C PHE A 72 42.64 -17.97 -40.59
N TYR A 73 43.51 -17.55 -41.51
CA TYR A 73 43.92 -16.13 -41.62
C TYR A 73 42.83 -15.23 -42.22
N LEU A 74 41.97 -15.77 -43.09
CA LEU A 74 40.80 -15.05 -43.59
C LEU A 74 39.81 -14.76 -42.44
N VAL A 75 39.43 -15.79 -41.68
CA VAL A 75 38.51 -15.66 -40.53
C VAL A 75 39.13 -14.73 -39.47
N THR A 76 40.43 -14.83 -39.21
CA THR A 76 41.14 -13.88 -38.34
C THR A 76 40.93 -12.44 -38.79
N THR A 77 41.11 -12.17 -40.08
CA THR A 77 40.97 -10.84 -40.66
C THR A 77 39.54 -10.33 -40.54
N LEU A 78 38.55 -11.17 -40.86
CA LEU A 78 37.13 -10.84 -40.72
C LEU A 78 36.76 -10.57 -39.25
N THR A 79 37.30 -11.35 -38.32
CA THR A 79 37.07 -11.18 -36.87
C THR A 79 37.63 -9.84 -36.40
N TYR A 80 38.84 -9.49 -36.84
CA TYR A 80 39.44 -8.20 -36.54
C TYR A 80 38.65 -7.02 -37.14
N VAL A 81 38.13 -7.16 -38.37
CA VAL A 81 37.24 -6.16 -38.99
C VAL A 81 35.94 -6.01 -38.21
N ALA A 82 35.35 -7.11 -37.74
CA ALA A 82 34.15 -7.08 -36.89
C ALA A 82 34.40 -6.34 -35.58
N LEU A 83 35.53 -6.59 -34.91
CA LEU A 83 35.97 -5.85 -33.72
C LEU A 83 36.20 -4.37 -34.01
N ARG A 84 36.66 -3.99 -35.20
CA ARG A 84 36.83 -2.58 -35.58
C ARG A 84 35.50 -1.88 -35.86
N LYS A 85 34.52 -2.61 -36.38
CA LYS A 85 33.16 -2.11 -36.67
C LYS A 85 32.20 -2.22 -35.48
N GLN A 86 32.70 -2.50 -34.27
CA GLN A 86 31.90 -2.64 -33.03
C GLN A 86 30.85 -3.76 -33.08
N ARG A 87 31.02 -4.75 -33.97
CA ARG A 87 30.14 -5.91 -34.08
C ARG A 87 30.65 -7.05 -33.19
N LEU A 88 30.48 -6.89 -31.87
CA LEU A 88 30.98 -7.85 -30.87
C LEU A 88 30.41 -9.26 -31.04
N ASP A 89 29.13 -9.36 -31.43
CA ASP A 89 28.50 -10.64 -31.66
C ASP A 89 29.16 -11.42 -32.81
N ALA A 90 29.43 -10.75 -33.93
CA ALA A 90 30.11 -11.33 -35.08
C ALA A 90 31.57 -11.68 -34.78
N ALA A 91 32.26 -10.82 -34.01
CA ALA A 91 33.64 -11.08 -33.58
C ALA A 91 33.76 -12.32 -32.68
N ALA A 92 32.80 -12.49 -31.76
CA ALA A 92 32.72 -13.64 -30.88
C ALA A 92 32.53 -14.97 -31.66
N TRP A 93 31.70 -14.99 -32.71
CA TRP A 93 31.61 -16.14 -33.62
C TRP A 93 32.89 -16.35 -34.44
N GLY A 94 33.54 -15.26 -34.84
CA GLY A 94 34.82 -15.29 -35.55
C GLY A 94 35.93 -15.99 -34.75
N VAL A 95 36.03 -15.74 -33.45
CA VAL A 95 36.98 -16.44 -32.54
C VAL A 95 36.73 -17.95 -32.52
N LEU A 96 35.47 -18.38 -32.42
CA LEU A 96 35.12 -19.80 -32.44
C LEU A 96 35.46 -20.45 -33.79
N ALA A 97 35.24 -19.73 -34.90
CA ALA A 97 35.61 -20.18 -36.22
C ALA A 97 37.15 -20.25 -36.41
N MET A 98 37.91 -19.31 -35.85
CA MET A 98 39.38 -19.40 -35.83
C MET A 98 39.85 -20.66 -35.10
N TRP A 99 39.24 -20.97 -33.95
CA TRP A 99 39.58 -22.17 -33.17
C TRP A 99 39.30 -23.44 -33.97
N PHE A 100 38.14 -23.48 -34.63
CA PHE A 100 37.74 -24.59 -35.49
C PHE A 100 38.78 -24.85 -36.58
N PHE A 101 39.17 -23.82 -37.35
CA PHE A 101 40.15 -23.99 -38.42
C PHE A 101 41.55 -24.34 -37.89
N ALA A 102 41.95 -23.78 -36.76
CA ALA A 102 43.23 -24.11 -36.14
C ALA A 102 43.29 -25.59 -35.69
N SER A 103 42.24 -26.08 -35.02
CA SER A 103 42.21 -27.46 -34.52
C SER A 103 42.09 -28.49 -35.66
N ASN A 104 41.34 -28.16 -36.72
CA ASN A 104 41.19 -29.04 -37.89
C ASN A 104 42.41 -29.05 -38.82
N TYR A 105 43.28 -28.05 -38.71
CA TYR A 105 44.44 -27.93 -39.59
C TYR A 105 45.35 -29.15 -39.50
N ASN A 106 45.61 -29.65 -38.29
CA ASN A 106 46.43 -30.84 -38.08
C ASN A 106 45.83 -32.08 -38.73
N THR A 107 44.52 -32.28 -38.64
CA THR A 107 43.83 -33.41 -39.27
C THR A 107 44.01 -33.41 -40.79
N VAL A 108 43.93 -32.23 -41.40
CA VAL A 108 44.09 -32.08 -42.86
C VAL A 108 45.55 -32.28 -43.28
N VAL A 109 46.52 -31.84 -42.46
CA VAL A 109 47.94 -31.99 -42.76
C VAL A 109 48.40 -33.44 -42.58
N PHE A 110 48.02 -34.09 -41.48
CA PHE A 110 48.53 -35.41 -41.10
C PHE A 110 47.61 -36.58 -41.45
N GLY A 111 46.33 -36.34 -41.75
CA GLY A 111 45.39 -37.38 -42.18
C GLY A 111 44.87 -38.29 -41.06
N TYR A 112 45.07 -37.95 -39.79
CA TYR A 112 44.48 -38.68 -38.66
C TYR A 112 44.08 -37.73 -37.53
N VAL A 113 43.16 -38.20 -36.68
CA VAL A 113 42.74 -37.54 -35.44
C VAL A 113 43.54 -38.13 -34.29
N ASN A 114 44.19 -37.29 -33.48
CA ASN A 114 44.93 -37.71 -32.29
C ASN A 114 44.16 -37.32 -31.00
N ALA A 115 44.57 -37.89 -29.86
CA ALA A 115 43.94 -37.59 -28.57
C ALA A 115 43.98 -36.10 -28.20
N MET A 116 45.03 -35.39 -28.64
CA MET A 116 45.21 -33.95 -28.47
C MET A 116 44.11 -33.15 -29.18
N GLN A 117 43.75 -33.52 -30.40
CA GLN A 117 42.65 -32.90 -31.13
C GLN A 117 41.30 -33.12 -30.44
N GLY A 118 41.08 -34.30 -29.86
CA GLY A 118 39.88 -34.56 -29.05
C GLY A 118 39.73 -33.58 -27.89
N ALA A 119 40.84 -33.28 -27.20
CA ALA A 119 40.86 -32.29 -26.12
C ALA A 119 40.62 -30.85 -26.63
N GLU A 120 41.17 -30.48 -27.79
CA GLU A 120 40.94 -29.17 -28.41
C GLU A 120 39.48 -28.96 -28.84
N LEU A 121 38.81 -30.02 -29.32
CA LEU A 121 37.40 -29.98 -29.71
C LEU A 121 36.46 -29.90 -28.50
N LEU A 122 36.80 -30.57 -27.38
CA LEU A 122 36.07 -30.41 -26.11
C LEU A 122 36.23 -29.00 -25.56
N LEU A 123 37.45 -28.44 -25.63
CA LEU A 123 37.68 -27.07 -25.23
C LEU A 123 36.92 -26.07 -26.12
N MET A 124 36.77 -26.36 -27.41
CA MET A 124 35.91 -25.56 -28.31
C MET A 124 34.44 -25.53 -27.83
N ILE A 125 33.93 -26.63 -27.29
CA ILE A 125 32.57 -26.70 -26.73
C ILE A 125 32.45 -25.80 -25.51
N VAL A 126 33.42 -25.91 -24.59
CA VAL A 126 33.51 -25.07 -23.40
C VAL A 126 33.60 -23.60 -23.79
N LEU A 127 34.51 -23.24 -24.71
CA LEU A 127 34.66 -21.87 -25.23
C LEU A 127 33.39 -21.38 -25.94
N GLY A 128 32.68 -22.24 -26.67
CA GLY A 128 31.39 -21.91 -27.27
C GLY A 128 30.35 -21.52 -26.22
N GLY A 129 30.19 -22.35 -25.20
CA GLY A 129 29.25 -22.08 -24.10
C GLY A 129 29.59 -20.86 -23.29
N LEU A 130 30.88 -20.64 -23.11
CA LEU A 130 31.44 -19.47 -22.48
C LEU A 130 31.12 -18.20 -23.30
N VAL A 131 31.44 -18.17 -24.60
CA VAL A 131 31.28 -16.98 -25.47
C VAL A 131 29.82 -16.65 -25.83
N LYS A 132 28.97 -17.67 -26.04
CA LYS A 132 27.60 -17.51 -26.59
C LYS A 132 26.50 -18.17 -25.75
N GLY A 133 26.80 -18.59 -24.52
CA GLY A 133 25.83 -19.31 -23.69
C GLY A 133 25.35 -20.61 -24.34
N ARG A 134 24.07 -20.95 -24.15
CA ARG A 134 23.48 -22.21 -24.64
C ARG A 134 23.60 -22.39 -26.16
N VAL A 135 23.40 -21.32 -26.93
CA VAL A 135 23.51 -21.34 -28.41
C VAL A 135 24.93 -21.70 -28.84
N GLY A 136 25.93 -21.18 -28.11
CA GLY A 136 27.33 -21.50 -28.33
C GLY A 136 27.65 -22.96 -28.15
N ILE A 137 27.23 -23.56 -27.02
CA ILE A 137 27.46 -24.98 -26.71
C ILE A 137 26.95 -25.86 -27.85
N VAL A 138 25.72 -25.61 -28.30
CA VAL A 138 25.08 -26.42 -29.34
C VAL A 138 25.83 -26.27 -30.66
N ALA A 139 26.14 -25.04 -31.07
CA ALA A 139 26.82 -24.77 -32.33
C ALA A 139 28.24 -25.37 -32.37
N THR A 140 29.03 -25.22 -31.31
CA THR A 140 30.38 -25.76 -31.25
C THR A 140 30.39 -27.27 -31.08
N THR A 141 29.39 -27.87 -30.42
CA THR A 141 29.22 -29.33 -30.38
C THR A 141 28.99 -29.90 -31.79
N LEU A 142 28.10 -29.29 -32.57
CA LEU A 142 27.85 -29.72 -33.96
C LEU A 142 29.09 -29.55 -34.85
N LEU A 143 29.82 -28.44 -34.70
CA LEU A 143 31.09 -28.23 -35.40
C LEU A 143 32.15 -29.27 -35.01
N SER A 144 32.30 -29.57 -33.72
CA SER A 144 33.22 -30.61 -33.23
C SER A 144 32.86 -32.00 -33.75
N MET A 145 31.57 -32.35 -33.83
CA MET A 145 31.13 -33.62 -34.44
C MET A 145 31.45 -33.67 -35.94
N THR A 146 31.25 -32.56 -36.66
CA THR A 146 31.57 -32.44 -38.08
C THR A 146 33.07 -32.60 -38.33
N SER A 147 33.89 -31.96 -37.50
CA SER A 147 35.35 -32.07 -37.51
C SER A 147 35.81 -33.52 -37.33
N LEU A 148 35.22 -34.23 -36.35
CA LEU A 148 35.53 -35.64 -36.08
C LEU A 148 35.16 -36.53 -37.29
N ALA A 149 34.00 -36.31 -37.89
CA ALA A 149 33.53 -37.05 -39.06
C ALA A 149 34.44 -36.84 -40.28
N VAL A 150 34.82 -35.60 -40.58
CA VAL A 150 35.76 -35.28 -41.66
C VAL A 150 37.13 -35.94 -41.41
N GLY A 151 37.61 -35.90 -40.17
CA GLY A 151 38.87 -36.56 -39.79
C GLY A 151 38.84 -38.08 -39.98
N MET A 152 37.72 -38.73 -39.64
CA MET A 152 37.53 -40.18 -39.88
C MET A 152 37.51 -40.53 -41.38
N ILE A 153 36.85 -39.70 -42.21
CA ILE A 153 36.79 -39.91 -43.66
C ILE A 153 38.18 -39.76 -44.29
N LEU A 154 38.91 -38.69 -43.93
CA LEU A 154 40.28 -38.48 -44.41
C LEU A 154 41.20 -39.63 -43.98
N ARG A 155 41.09 -40.10 -42.73
CA ARG A 155 41.85 -41.25 -42.25
C ARG A 155 41.56 -42.50 -43.08
N ARG A 156 40.29 -42.79 -43.38
CA ARG A 156 39.91 -43.94 -44.20
C ARG A 156 40.54 -43.89 -45.60
N ASN A 157 40.55 -42.73 -46.23
CA ASN A 157 41.13 -42.55 -47.57
C ASN A 157 42.66 -42.66 -47.56
N VAL A 158 43.33 -42.13 -46.55
CA VAL A 158 44.80 -42.22 -46.39
C VAL A 158 45.25 -43.66 -46.07
N THR A 159 44.51 -44.36 -45.20
CA THR A 159 44.82 -45.75 -44.81
C THR A 159 44.63 -46.73 -45.98
N GLN A 160 43.75 -46.42 -46.94
CA GLN A 160 43.54 -47.25 -48.14
C GLN A 160 44.62 -47.08 -49.21
N GLN A 161 45.48 -46.05 -49.13
CA GLN A 161 46.49 -45.73 -50.15
C GLN A 161 47.92 -46.17 -49.80
N MET A 162 48.19 -46.76 -48.63
CA MET A 162 49.55 -46.99 -48.12
C MET A 162 49.76 -48.39 -47.50
N LEU A 163 50.61 -49.21 -48.13
CA LEU A 163 51.45 -50.28 -47.55
C LEU A 163 52.77 -50.24 -48.37
N PRO A 164 54.02 -50.21 -47.82
CA PRO A 164 54.50 -50.63 -46.50
C PRO A 164 55.51 -49.65 -45.81
N ASP A 165 55.33 -48.34 -45.83
CA ASP A 165 56.20 -47.41 -45.04
C ASP A 165 55.69 -47.17 -43.60
N TYR A 166 54.51 -47.69 -43.26
CA TYR A 166 53.87 -47.45 -41.97
C TYR A 166 54.55 -48.19 -40.79
N VAL A 167 55.36 -49.21 -41.06
CA VAL A 167 56.11 -49.95 -40.02
C VAL A 167 57.27 -49.11 -39.45
N ILE A 168 57.68 -48.05 -40.14
CA ILE A 168 58.67 -47.10 -39.63
C ILE A 168 57.99 -46.13 -38.63
N ALA A 169 56.71 -45.78 -38.78
CA ALA A 169 56.04 -44.87 -37.83
C ALA A 169 55.91 -45.46 -36.41
N GLU A 170 55.82 -46.78 -36.28
CA GLU A 170 55.67 -47.44 -34.97
C GLU A 170 57.00 -47.60 -34.22
N ARG A 171 58.14 -47.66 -34.91
CA ARG A 171 59.49 -47.65 -34.29
C ARG A 171 60.00 -46.26 -33.91
N PHE A 172 59.40 -45.19 -34.44
CA PHE A 172 59.86 -43.81 -34.24
C PHE A 172 59.07 -43.06 -33.14
N ALA A 173 58.21 -43.77 -32.41
CA ALA A 173 57.54 -43.29 -31.21
C ALA A 173 58.48 -43.09 -29.99
N GLN A 174 59.81 -43.28 -30.15
CA GLN A 174 60.80 -43.24 -29.05
C GLN A 174 61.60 -41.93 -28.91
N THR A 175 61.36 -40.89 -29.72
CA THR A 175 61.93 -39.55 -29.43
C THR A 175 60.91 -38.70 -28.67
N GLU A 176 60.99 -38.76 -27.34
CA GLU A 176 60.10 -38.05 -26.39
C GLU A 176 60.08 -36.52 -26.57
N ILE A 177 61.13 -35.90 -27.12
CA ILE A 177 61.30 -34.43 -27.11
C ILE A 177 60.46 -33.71 -28.18
N THR A 178 60.25 -34.30 -29.36
CA THR A 178 59.54 -33.66 -30.49
C THR A 178 58.01 -33.68 -30.35
N SER A 179 57.46 -34.56 -29.52
CA SER A 179 56.01 -34.62 -29.22
C SER A 179 55.60 -33.71 -28.04
N ILE A 180 56.55 -33.34 -27.16
CA ILE A 180 56.27 -32.53 -25.96
C ILE A 180 56.10 -31.04 -26.28
N MET A 181 56.91 -30.48 -27.20
CA MET A 181 56.92 -29.03 -27.45
C MET A 181 55.58 -28.49 -28.04
N PRO A 182 54.95 -29.13 -29.04
CA PRO A 182 53.61 -28.72 -29.50
C PRO A 182 52.53 -28.87 -28.42
N LEU A 183 52.63 -29.92 -27.60
CA LEU A 183 51.70 -30.18 -26.50
C LEU A 183 51.82 -29.10 -25.42
N MET A 184 53.04 -28.70 -25.05
CA MET A 184 53.31 -27.61 -24.10
C MET A 184 52.80 -26.27 -24.64
N LEU A 185 53.00 -25.99 -25.94
CA LEU A 185 52.52 -24.77 -26.57
C LEU A 185 50.98 -24.69 -26.59
N ALA A 186 50.31 -25.81 -26.88
CA ALA A 186 48.85 -25.91 -26.84
C ALA A 186 48.32 -25.78 -25.42
N LEU A 187 48.88 -26.51 -24.44
CA LEU A 187 48.48 -26.41 -23.04
C LEU A 187 48.66 -24.98 -22.49
N PHE A 188 49.76 -24.33 -22.84
CA PHE A 188 50.01 -22.94 -22.42
C PHE A 188 49.04 -21.95 -23.10
N GLY A 189 48.82 -22.08 -24.41
CA GLY A 189 47.86 -21.24 -25.15
C GLY A 189 46.43 -21.42 -24.66
N THR A 190 46.01 -22.67 -24.40
CA THR A 190 44.68 -23.00 -23.87
C THR A 190 44.47 -22.44 -22.46
N GLY A 191 45.47 -22.53 -21.58
CA GLY A 191 45.42 -21.97 -20.22
C GLY A 191 45.24 -20.45 -20.20
N ILE A 192 45.96 -19.72 -21.07
CA ILE A 192 45.81 -18.27 -21.22
C ILE A 192 44.40 -17.91 -21.69
N LEU A 193 43.84 -18.67 -22.64
CA LEU A 193 42.52 -18.41 -23.17
C LEU A 193 41.42 -18.68 -22.15
N ILE A 194 41.53 -19.77 -21.37
CA ILE A 194 40.63 -20.04 -20.24
C ILE A 194 40.71 -18.90 -19.22
N TYR A 195 41.91 -18.44 -18.86
CA TYR A 195 42.09 -17.33 -17.92
C TYR A 195 41.45 -16.02 -18.41
N LEU A 196 41.76 -15.60 -19.64
CA LEU A 196 41.20 -14.38 -20.24
C LEU A 196 39.66 -14.48 -20.36
N PHE A 197 39.15 -15.69 -20.59
CA PHE A 197 37.74 -15.94 -20.64
C PHE A 197 37.07 -15.87 -19.25
N VAL A 198 37.62 -16.54 -18.23
CA VAL A 198 37.12 -16.48 -16.85
C VAL A 198 37.11 -15.04 -16.35
N TYR A 199 38.16 -14.28 -16.69
CA TYR A 199 38.22 -12.84 -16.42
C TYR A 199 37.11 -12.06 -17.14
N MET A 200 36.79 -12.39 -18.40
CA MET A 200 35.65 -11.77 -19.09
C MET A 200 34.32 -12.08 -18.39
N ASN A 201 34.10 -13.33 -17.98
CA ASN A 201 32.86 -13.73 -17.32
C ASN A 201 32.71 -13.08 -15.93
N SER A 202 33.80 -12.89 -15.20
CA SER A 202 33.77 -12.16 -13.92
C SER A 202 33.47 -10.67 -14.12
N VAL A 203 34.05 -10.03 -15.14
CA VAL A 203 33.75 -8.63 -15.49
C VAL A 203 32.30 -8.45 -15.96
N VAL A 204 31.79 -9.36 -16.81
CA VAL A 204 30.40 -9.31 -17.27
C VAL A 204 29.41 -9.51 -16.12
N ARG A 205 29.69 -10.44 -15.21
CA ARG A 205 28.85 -10.64 -14.00
C ARG A 205 28.88 -9.44 -13.06
N GLN A 206 30.03 -8.80 -12.86
CA GLN A 206 30.14 -7.64 -11.97
C GLN A 206 29.45 -6.40 -12.53
N VAL A 207 29.57 -6.13 -13.84
CA VAL A 207 28.94 -4.96 -14.47
C VAL A 207 27.44 -5.17 -14.68
N GLY A 208 26.99 -6.37 -15.08
CA GLY A 208 25.56 -6.67 -15.19
C GLY A 208 24.83 -6.67 -13.84
N ALA A 209 25.53 -7.04 -12.75
CA ALA A 209 25.00 -6.86 -11.40
C ALA A 209 24.96 -5.39 -10.98
N ALA A 210 25.91 -4.56 -11.43
CA ALA A 210 25.93 -3.13 -11.12
C ALA A 210 24.79 -2.35 -11.81
N GLU A 211 24.53 -2.58 -13.10
CA GLU A 211 23.41 -1.94 -13.82
C GLU A 211 22.05 -2.32 -13.21
N ALA A 212 21.82 -3.60 -12.93
CA ALA A 212 20.60 -4.06 -12.26
C ALA A 212 20.43 -3.54 -10.81
N VAL A 213 21.54 -3.24 -10.13
CA VAL A 213 21.53 -2.61 -8.79
C VAL A 213 21.25 -1.11 -8.89
N THR A 214 21.79 -0.41 -9.89
CA THR A 214 21.52 1.02 -10.10
C THR A 214 20.04 1.27 -10.44
N ASP A 215 19.45 0.47 -11.32
CA ASP A 215 18.02 0.59 -11.67
C ASP A 215 17.11 0.30 -10.46
N ARG A 216 17.47 -0.69 -9.63
CA ARG A 216 16.76 -0.96 -8.37
C ARG A 216 16.97 0.12 -7.30
N MET A 217 18.16 0.72 -7.23
CA MET A 217 18.45 1.82 -6.30
C MET A 217 17.62 3.07 -6.65
N MET A 218 17.48 3.42 -7.94
CA MET A 218 16.67 4.57 -8.37
C MET A 218 15.21 4.46 -7.92
N VAL A 219 14.61 3.27 -8.03
CA VAL A 219 13.24 3.03 -7.56
C VAL A 219 13.17 3.02 -6.03
N SER A 220 14.14 2.41 -5.36
CA SER A 220 14.17 2.30 -3.90
C SER A 220 14.21 3.66 -3.21
N GLU A 221 14.91 4.64 -3.77
CA GLU A 221 14.99 5.99 -3.22
C GLU A 221 13.63 6.70 -3.25
N VAL A 222 12.97 6.71 -4.42
CA VAL A 222 11.64 7.31 -4.57
C VAL A 222 10.62 6.62 -3.65
N LEU A 223 10.64 5.28 -3.58
CA LEU A 223 9.77 4.50 -2.69
C LEU A 223 9.99 4.83 -1.20
N THR A 224 11.25 4.94 -0.77
CA THR A 224 11.58 5.26 0.62
C THR A 224 11.08 6.67 0.99
N GLN A 225 11.22 7.61 0.08
CA GLN A 225 10.76 8.98 0.29
C GLN A 225 9.23 9.08 0.31
N ILE A 226 8.53 8.33 -0.55
CA ILE A 226 7.06 8.21 -0.49
C ILE A 226 6.64 7.71 0.90
N ALA A 227 7.27 6.64 1.38
CA ALA A 227 6.98 6.08 2.70
C ALA A 227 7.26 7.10 3.84
N GLN A 228 8.35 7.85 3.76
CA GLN A 228 8.68 8.89 4.73
C GLN A 228 7.65 10.03 4.72
N LYS A 229 7.20 10.48 3.54
CA LYS A 229 6.20 11.56 3.44
C LYS A 229 4.83 11.15 3.95
N VAL A 230 4.45 9.89 3.72
CA VAL A 230 3.25 9.31 4.36
C VAL A 230 3.40 9.31 5.88
N ALA A 231 4.58 8.95 6.40
CA ALA A 231 4.85 8.97 7.84
C ALA A 231 4.85 10.38 8.45
N GLU A 232 5.27 11.39 7.69
CA GLU A 232 5.25 12.81 8.08
C GLU A 232 3.83 13.43 8.14
N ARG A 233 2.78 12.64 7.83
CA ARG A 233 1.37 13.09 7.82
C ARG A 233 1.13 14.31 6.93
N ALA A 234 1.82 14.38 5.79
CA ALA A 234 1.53 15.40 4.79
C ALA A 234 0.13 15.17 4.20
N GLY A 235 -0.64 16.24 4.01
CA GLY A 235 -1.93 16.16 3.33
C GLY A 235 -1.78 15.66 1.88
N LEU A 236 -2.82 15.04 1.34
CA LEU A 236 -2.78 14.32 0.05
C LEU A 236 -2.19 15.16 -1.10
N ASN A 237 -2.60 16.42 -1.23
CA ASN A 237 -2.12 17.31 -2.29
C ASN A 237 -0.63 17.62 -2.17
N ALA A 238 -0.13 17.80 -0.94
CA ALA A 238 1.29 18.07 -0.71
C ALA A 238 2.15 16.83 -1.03
N LEU A 239 1.68 15.65 -0.64
CA LEU A 239 2.30 14.37 -0.98
C LEU A 239 2.40 14.17 -2.49
N LEU A 240 1.29 14.32 -3.22
CA LEU A 240 1.25 14.06 -4.65
C LEU A 240 2.08 15.06 -5.46
N ASN A 241 2.06 16.35 -5.08
CA ASN A 241 2.91 17.36 -5.72
C ASN A 241 4.40 17.07 -5.54
N ASP A 242 4.82 16.68 -4.33
CA ASP A 242 6.21 16.32 -4.06
C ASP A 242 6.63 15.07 -4.84
N ILE A 243 5.74 14.07 -4.96
CA ILE A 243 5.99 12.84 -5.73
C ILE A 243 6.22 13.15 -7.22
N VAL A 244 5.34 13.93 -7.85
CA VAL A 244 5.48 14.20 -9.30
C VAL A 244 6.74 15.00 -9.60
N GLU A 245 7.09 15.98 -8.76
CA GLU A 245 8.32 16.76 -8.91
C GLU A 245 9.58 15.90 -8.72
N ARG A 246 9.57 14.95 -7.77
CA ARG A 246 10.68 14.01 -7.56
C ARG A 246 10.86 13.04 -8.72
N ILE A 247 9.78 12.47 -9.23
CA ILE A 247 9.85 11.61 -10.42
C ILE A 247 10.44 12.41 -11.59
N ASN A 248 10.01 13.65 -11.79
CA ASN A 248 10.56 14.49 -12.85
C ASN A 248 12.05 14.85 -12.64
N ALA A 249 12.48 15.10 -11.40
CA ALA A 249 13.87 15.41 -11.08
C ALA A 249 14.80 14.19 -11.16
N GLN A 250 14.29 12.98 -10.88
CA GLN A 250 15.08 11.75 -10.84
C GLN A 250 15.37 11.18 -12.23
N PHE A 251 14.46 11.40 -13.19
CA PHE A 251 14.55 10.81 -14.53
C PHE A 251 14.72 11.90 -15.59
N ASP A 252 15.96 12.19 -16.00
CA ASP A 252 16.29 13.26 -16.96
C ASP A 252 15.54 13.20 -18.31
N PHE A 253 15.14 12.00 -18.74
CA PHE A 253 14.38 11.82 -19.99
C PHE A 253 12.89 12.11 -19.82
N VAL A 254 12.38 12.14 -18.59
CA VAL A 254 11.00 12.51 -18.25
C VAL A 254 10.93 14.01 -18.09
N TYR A 255 10.16 14.69 -18.92
CA TYR A 255 10.03 16.15 -18.83
C TYR A 255 8.72 16.58 -18.17
N HIS A 256 7.74 15.69 -18.06
CA HIS A 256 6.46 16.00 -17.41
C HIS A 256 5.83 14.77 -16.75
N VAL A 257 5.25 14.96 -15.57
CA VAL A 257 4.60 13.91 -14.77
C VAL A 257 3.28 14.44 -14.24
N GLN A 258 2.25 13.61 -14.25
CA GLN A 258 0.91 13.96 -13.78
C GLN A 258 0.28 12.81 -12.99
N VAL A 259 -0.57 13.13 -12.02
CA VAL A 259 -1.41 12.15 -11.31
C VAL A 259 -2.87 12.54 -11.47
N PHE A 260 -3.65 11.58 -11.96
CA PHE A 260 -5.09 11.66 -12.03
C PHE A 260 -5.72 10.74 -11.00
N LEU A 261 -6.75 11.19 -10.29
CA LEU A 261 -7.58 10.36 -9.42
C LEU A 261 -8.97 10.19 -10.03
N ILE A 262 -9.48 8.97 -9.93
CA ILE A 262 -10.83 8.64 -10.38
C ILE A 262 -11.81 9.08 -9.28
N ASP A 263 -12.88 9.74 -9.68
CA ASP A 263 -13.94 10.18 -8.77
C ASP A 263 -14.74 9.00 -8.19
N ASP A 264 -15.53 9.26 -7.15
CA ASP A 264 -16.32 8.21 -6.50
C ASP A 264 -17.36 7.56 -7.44
N THR A 265 -17.75 8.25 -8.52
CA THR A 265 -18.68 7.71 -9.53
C THR A 265 -18.00 6.79 -10.54
N GLY A 266 -16.66 6.79 -10.62
CA GLY A 266 -15.90 5.99 -11.58
C GLY A 266 -15.90 6.52 -13.01
N ASN A 267 -16.44 7.72 -13.25
CA ASN A 267 -16.67 8.25 -14.59
C ASN A 267 -15.61 9.25 -15.03
N GLU A 268 -15.01 9.98 -14.10
CA GLU A 268 -14.06 11.06 -14.40
C GLU A 268 -12.72 10.82 -13.70
N ALA A 269 -11.63 10.88 -14.47
CA ALA A 269 -10.28 10.97 -13.97
C ALA A 269 -9.88 12.46 -13.90
N ARG A 270 -9.71 12.98 -12.68
CA ARG A 270 -9.40 14.39 -12.42
C ARG A 270 -7.91 14.56 -12.12
N LEU A 271 -7.28 15.55 -12.74
CA LEU A 271 -5.90 15.91 -12.45
C LEU A 271 -5.78 16.48 -11.03
N VAL A 272 -4.89 15.93 -10.23
CA VAL A 272 -4.67 16.37 -8.83
C VAL A 272 -3.24 16.79 -8.53
N ALA A 273 -2.26 16.37 -9.34
CA ALA A 273 -0.87 16.83 -9.26
C ALA A 273 -0.23 16.81 -10.64
N SER A 274 0.65 17.77 -10.91
CA SER A 274 1.33 17.91 -12.21
C SER A 274 2.57 18.79 -12.10
N THR A 275 3.63 18.46 -12.84
CA THR A 275 4.91 19.19 -12.75
C THR A 275 4.97 20.48 -13.55
N GLY A 276 5.74 21.45 -13.06
CA GLY A 276 6.08 22.66 -13.82
C GLY A 276 4.94 23.64 -14.08
N ALA A 277 5.20 24.63 -14.94
CA ALA A 277 4.26 25.74 -15.20
C ALA A 277 2.97 25.30 -15.92
N ILE A 278 3.09 24.39 -16.88
CA ILE A 278 1.95 23.82 -17.62
C ILE A 278 1.05 23.03 -16.66
N GLY A 279 1.65 22.25 -15.76
CA GLY A 279 0.90 21.50 -14.76
C GLY A 279 0.05 22.39 -13.85
N ARG A 280 0.59 23.53 -13.40
CA ARG A 280 -0.17 24.52 -12.62
C ARG A 280 -1.38 25.06 -13.38
N GLN A 281 -1.22 25.39 -14.66
CA GLN A 281 -2.32 25.86 -15.49
C GLN A 281 -3.41 24.78 -15.65
N LEU A 282 -3.02 23.52 -15.83
CA LEU A 282 -3.96 22.40 -15.93
C LEU A 282 -4.72 22.14 -14.61
N LEU A 283 -4.06 22.33 -13.47
CA LEU A 283 -4.70 22.24 -12.15
C LEU A 283 -5.70 23.39 -11.92
N GLU A 284 -5.34 24.63 -12.29
CA GLU A 284 -6.22 25.80 -12.16
C GLU A 284 -7.54 25.65 -12.94
N ILE A 285 -7.49 25.05 -14.13
CA ILE A 285 -8.68 24.80 -14.95
C ILE A 285 -9.45 23.53 -14.56
N ASN A 286 -9.06 22.85 -13.47
CA ASN A 286 -9.64 21.58 -13.03
C ASN A 286 -9.69 20.53 -14.16
N HIS A 287 -8.57 20.34 -14.85
CA HIS A 287 -8.49 19.43 -15.98
C HIS A 287 -8.96 18.02 -15.62
N LYS A 288 -9.80 17.44 -16.48
CA LYS A 288 -10.40 16.12 -16.27
C LYS A 288 -10.65 15.40 -17.58
N LEU A 289 -10.61 14.07 -17.51
CA LEU A 289 -10.79 13.16 -18.64
C LEU A 289 -11.86 12.13 -18.28
N LEU A 290 -12.69 11.76 -19.25
CA LEU A 290 -13.65 10.67 -19.05
C LEU A 290 -12.92 9.33 -19.02
N VAL A 291 -13.29 8.48 -18.05
CA VAL A 291 -12.82 7.10 -17.97
C VAL A 291 -13.30 6.34 -19.22
N GLY A 292 -12.39 5.63 -19.88
CA GLY A 292 -12.64 4.93 -21.15
C GLY A 292 -12.64 5.82 -22.40
N SER A 293 -12.35 7.12 -22.28
CA SER A 293 -12.21 8.02 -23.43
C SER A 293 -11.05 7.64 -24.35
N VAL A 294 -11.01 8.26 -25.54
CA VAL A 294 -9.90 8.13 -26.51
C VAL A 294 -8.71 9.00 -26.06
N SER A 295 -8.21 8.70 -24.85
CA SER A 295 -6.99 9.25 -24.27
C SER A 295 -6.24 8.11 -23.59
N VAL A 296 -4.92 8.23 -23.50
CA VAL A 296 -4.08 7.22 -22.83
C VAL A 296 -4.54 7.06 -21.38
N VAL A 297 -4.63 8.16 -20.63
CA VAL A 297 -5.14 8.19 -19.24
C VAL A 297 -6.55 7.58 -19.14
N GLY A 298 -7.48 7.94 -20.02
CA GLY A 298 -8.84 7.41 -20.00
C GLY A 298 -8.90 5.90 -20.21
N GLN A 299 -8.10 5.36 -21.13
CA GLN A 299 -8.03 3.91 -21.37
C GLN A 299 -7.37 3.16 -20.22
N VAL A 300 -6.30 3.70 -19.62
CA VAL A 300 -5.67 3.10 -18.45
C VAL A 300 -6.62 3.09 -17.25
N ALA A 301 -7.34 4.19 -17.02
CA ALA A 301 -8.34 4.29 -15.96
C ALA A 301 -9.46 3.25 -16.10
N SER A 302 -9.84 2.90 -17.34
CA SER A 302 -10.92 1.95 -17.62
C SER A 302 -10.46 0.49 -17.63
N ARG A 303 -9.33 0.19 -18.27
CA ARG A 303 -8.85 -1.18 -18.50
C ARG A 303 -7.90 -1.67 -17.42
N GLY A 304 -7.24 -0.75 -16.72
CA GLY A 304 -6.25 -1.06 -15.70
C GLY A 304 -4.94 -1.62 -16.24
N ASN A 305 -4.66 -1.56 -17.54
CA ASN A 305 -3.38 -1.99 -18.11
C ASN A 305 -2.51 -0.77 -18.40
N LEU A 306 -1.19 -0.89 -18.18
CA LEU A 306 -0.21 0.10 -18.65
C LEU A 306 -0.35 0.30 -20.16
N ILE A 307 -0.29 1.56 -20.60
CA ILE A 307 -0.28 1.93 -22.03
C ILE A 307 0.92 2.84 -22.29
N VAL A 308 1.65 2.56 -23.38
CA VAL A 308 2.69 3.43 -23.93
C VAL A 308 2.23 3.89 -25.32
N ALA A 309 2.12 5.19 -25.52
CA ALA A 309 1.67 5.80 -26.77
C ALA A 309 2.78 6.67 -27.36
N HIS A 310 3.03 6.52 -28.66
CA HIS A 310 4.03 7.29 -29.39
C HIS A 310 3.36 8.34 -30.28
N ALA A 311 3.91 9.56 -30.32
CA ALA A 311 3.38 10.62 -31.17
C ALA A 311 3.43 10.25 -32.66
N GLY A 312 2.38 10.59 -33.41
CA GLY A 312 2.33 10.43 -34.87
C GLY A 312 2.09 9.01 -35.39
N THR A 313 1.78 8.03 -34.52
CA THR A 313 1.35 6.69 -34.96
C THR A 313 -0.18 6.64 -35.12
N PRO A 314 -0.72 6.22 -36.28
CA PRO A 314 -2.17 6.20 -36.53
C PRO A 314 -2.97 5.27 -35.59
N ASP A 315 -2.32 4.27 -35.00
CA ASP A 315 -2.92 3.24 -34.14
C ASP A 315 -2.86 3.57 -32.63
N THR A 316 -2.24 4.68 -32.22
CA THR A 316 -2.16 5.03 -30.80
C THR A 316 -3.36 5.86 -30.35
N ILE A 317 -3.88 5.53 -29.16
CA ILE A 317 -5.04 6.16 -28.52
C ILE A 317 -4.63 7.53 -27.94
N HIS A 318 -4.08 8.39 -28.80
CA HIS A 318 -3.42 9.62 -28.41
C HIS A 318 -4.18 10.84 -28.94
N ARG A 319 -4.88 11.54 -28.05
CA ARG A 319 -5.36 12.89 -28.32
C ARG A 319 -4.27 13.86 -27.86
N GLN A 320 -3.53 14.46 -28.80
CA GLN A 320 -2.47 15.42 -28.48
C GLN A 320 -3.00 16.52 -27.55
N ASN A 321 -2.42 16.62 -26.36
CA ASN A 321 -2.66 17.76 -25.49
C ASN A 321 -1.92 18.98 -26.08
N THR A 322 -2.67 20.01 -26.48
CA THR A 322 -2.10 21.22 -27.09
C THR A 322 -1.12 21.95 -26.18
N LEU A 323 -1.20 21.73 -24.86
CA LEU A 323 -0.30 22.33 -23.88
C LEU A 323 1.02 21.56 -23.72
N LEU A 324 1.13 20.36 -24.30
CA LEU A 324 2.32 19.50 -24.21
C LEU A 324 2.77 19.06 -25.62
N PRO A 325 3.21 20.00 -26.48
CA PRO A 325 3.49 19.72 -27.90
C PRO A 325 4.78 18.95 -28.13
N GLU A 326 5.68 18.89 -27.13
CA GLU A 326 6.98 18.23 -27.24
C GLU A 326 6.95 16.74 -26.88
N THR A 327 5.77 16.21 -26.49
CA THR A 327 5.59 14.80 -26.14
C THR A 327 5.82 13.91 -27.36
N GLN A 328 6.89 13.13 -27.33
CA GLN A 328 7.17 12.10 -28.35
C GLN A 328 6.65 10.73 -27.91
N VAL A 329 6.64 10.47 -26.59
CA VAL A 329 6.06 9.27 -26.01
C VAL A 329 5.42 9.60 -24.65
N GLU A 330 4.26 9.00 -24.41
CA GLU A 330 3.46 9.07 -23.19
C GLU A 330 3.32 7.66 -22.63
N ALA A 331 3.61 7.46 -21.34
CA ALA A 331 3.43 6.21 -20.64
C ALA A 331 2.54 6.44 -19.43
N ALA A 332 1.41 5.74 -19.38
CA ALA A 332 0.45 5.86 -18.30
C ALA A 332 0.33 4.55 -17.52
N PHE A 333 0.45 4.67 -16.20
CA PHE A 333 0.48 3.57 -15.25
C PHE A 333 -0.75 3.64 -14.34
N PRO A 334 -1.52 2.56 -14.20
CA PRO A 334 -2.67 2.55 -13.30
C PRO A 334 -2.20 2.59 -11.84
N LEU A 335 -2.87 3.41 -11.03
CA LEU A 335 -2.76 3.41 -9.57
C LEU A 335 -3.79 2.41 -9.03
N ARG A 336 -3.33 1.27 -8.49
CA ARG A 336 -4.20 0.17 -8.08
C ARG A 336 -4.12 -0.12 -6.58
N ILE A 337 -5.27 -0.41 -5.98
CA ILE A 337 -5.40 -0.95 -4.63
C ILE A 337 -6.23 -2.21 -4.72
N GLY A 338 -5.60 -3.37 -4.53
CA GLY A 338 -6.22 -4.65 -4.87
C GLY A 338 -6.67 -4.65 -6.33
N ASP A 339 -7.94 -4.95 -6.56
CA ASP A 339 -8.53 -4.97 -7.91
C ASP A 339 -9.08 -3.60 -8.37
N LYS A 340 -9.08 -2.59 -7.49
CA LYS A 340 -9.64 -1.27 -7.79
C LYS A 340 -8.57 -0.35 -8.37
N ILE A 341 -8.88 0.26 -9.52
CA ILE A 341 -8.10 1.38 -10.07
C ILE A 341 -8.62 2.65 -9.40
N ILE A 342 -7.74 3.38 -8.72
CA ILE A 342 -8.08 4.63 -8.04
C ILE A 342 -7.56 5.87 -8.78
N GLY A 343 -6.74 5.67 -9.80
CA GLY A 343 -6.12 6.75 -10.53
C GLY A 343 -5.14 6.28 -11.60
N VAL A 344 -4.43 7.24 -12.18
CA VAL A 344 -3.43 7.02 -13.23
C VAL A 344 -2.25 7.94 -12.99
N LEU A 345 -1.04 7.40 -13.02
CA LEU A 345 0.21 8.14 -13.13
C LEU A 345 0.55 8.28 -14.61
N ASP A 346 0.59 9.50 -15.11
CA ASP A 346 0.99 9.81 -16.49
C ASP A 346 2.41 10.38 -16.53
N VAL A 347 3.22 9.87 -17.46
CA VAL A 347 4.64 10.23 -17.59
C VAL A 347 4.98 10.48 -19.05
N GLN A 348 5.59 11.63 -19.34
CA GLN A 348 5.84 12.06 -20.72
C GLN A 348 7.33 12.34 -20.98
N SER A 349 7.78 11.98 -22.18
CA SER A 349 9.16 12.16 -22.61
C SER A 349 9.26 12.79 -24.00
N LYS A 350 10.32 13.58 -24.19
CA LYS A 350 10.76 14.11 -25.49
C LYS A 350 11.59 13.09 -26.29
N ALA A 351 12.05 12.01 -25.64
CA ALA A 351 12.84 10.97 -26.30
C ALA A 351 11.91 9.88 -26.84
N SER A 352 11.89 9.69 -28.17
CA SER A 352 10.97 8.75 -28.83
C SER A 352 11.17 7.28 -28.45
N ASN A 353 12.36 6.94 -27.94
CA ASN A 353 12.71 5.61 -27.42
C ASN A 353 12.60 5.51 -25.89
N ALA A 354 12.11 6.54 -25.19
CA ALA A 354 11.83 6.40 -23.78
C ALA A 354 10.78 5.29 -23.56
N PHE A 355 10.90 4.59 -22.43
CA PHE A 355 10.04 3.46 -22.06
C PHE A 355 10.12 2.22 -22.99
N SER A 356 11.17 2.08 -23.80
CA SER A 356 11.41 0.85 -24.58
C SER A 356 11.91 -0.33 -23.75
N ASP A 357 12.43 -0.07 -22.55
CA ASP A 357 12.94 -1.09 -21.63
C ASP A 357 11.84 -1.62 -20.72
N SER A 358 11.60 -2.94 -20.76
CA SER A 358 10.62 -3.60 -19.90
C SER A 358 10.93 -3.46 -18.40
N SER A 359 12.21 -3.39 -18.03
CA SER A 359 12.65 -3.26 -16.64
C SER A 359 12.28 -1.88 -16.09
N LEU A 360 12.42 -0.85 -16.91
CA LEU A 360 12.02 0.52 -16.59
C LEU A 360 10.49 0.63 -16.45
N LEU A 361 9.73 0.00 -17.35
CA LEU A 361 8.27 -0.05 -17.25
C LEU A 361 7.81 -0.72 -15.94
N MET A 362 8.46 -1.81 -15.54
CA MET A 362 8.18 -2.47 -14.26
C MET A 362 8.50 -1.57 -13.06
N ALA A 363 9.60 -0.81 -13.12
CA ALA A 363 9.98 0.15 -12.10
C ALA A 363 8.91 1.25 -11.92
N PHE A 364 8.44 1.85 -13.02
CA PHE A 364 7.36 2.84 -12.95
C PHE A 364 6.03 2.26 -12.47
N GLN A 365 5.68 1.02 -12.85
CA GLN A 365 4.51 0.35 -12.30
C GLN A 365 4.64 0.14 -10.79
N ALA A 366 5.80 -0.27 -10.29
CA ALA A 366 6.03 -0.43 -8.85
C ALA A 366 5.91 0.90 -8.09
N MET A 367 6.38 2.01 -8.69
CA MET A 367 6.17 3.35 -8.15
C MET A 367 4.69 3.71 -8.14
N ALA A 368 3.96 3.46 -9.24
CA ALA A 368 2.52 3.69 -9.34
C ALA A 368 1.74 2.92 -8.24
N ASP A 369 2.07 1.65 -8.02
CA ASP A 369 1.46 0.83 -6.97
C ASP A 369 1.74 1.39 -5.57
N SER A 370 2.97 1.86 -5.31
CA SER A 370 3.32 2.49 -4.04
C SER A 370 2.66 3.85 -3.83
N ILE A 371 2.48 4.64 -4.90
CA ILE A 371 1.75 5.91 -4.86
C ILE A 371 0.28 5.63 -4.54
N ALA A 372 -0.32 4.60 -5.15
CA ALA A 372 -1.68 4.18 -4.88
C ALA A 372 -1.87 3.82 -3.40
N LEU A 373 -0.95 3.04 -2.83
CA LEU A 373 -0.97 2.69 -1.41
C LEU A 373 -0.84 3.93 -0.50
N ALA A 374 0.04 4.87 -0.87
CA ALA A 374 0.22 6.11 -0.13
C ALA A 374 -1.04 6.99 -0.12
N ILE A 375 -1.72 7.10 -1.27
CA ILE A 375 -3.01 7.78 -1.39
C ILE A 375 -4.06 7.12 -0.48
N ASP A 376 -4.16 5.79 -0.50
CA ASP A 376 -5.09 5.05 0.35
C ASP A 376 -4.86 5.38 1.83
N ASN A 377 -3.60 5.26 2.27
CA ASN A 377 -3.21 5.48 3.66
C ASN A 377 -3.59 6.89 4.14
N VAL A 378 -3.26 7.93 3.35
CA VAL A 378 -3.60 9.31 3.70
C VAL A 378 -5.12 9.50 3.75
N SER A 379 -5.85 8.99 2.75
CA SER A 379 -7.31 9.14 2.70
C SER A 379 -8.04 8.43 3.86
N GLN A 380 -7.52 7.26 4.27
CA GLN A 380 -8.08 6.49 5.38
C GLN A 380 -7.82 7.18 6.72
N PHE A 381 -6.64 7.78 6.87
CA PHE A 381 -6.30 8.58 8.04
C PHE A 381 -7.23 9.80 8.17
N GLU A 382 -7.40 10.58 7.10
CA GLU A 382 -8.30 11.73 7.11
C GLU A 382 -9.76 11.34 7.44
N ARG A 383 -10.25 10.22 6.90
CA ARG A 383 -11.57 9.67 7.24
C ARG A 383 -11.68 9.25 8.71
N ALA A 384 -10.63 8.64 9.27
CA ALA A 384 -10.60 8.24 10.67
C ALA A 384 -10.61 9.47 11.60
N GLU A 385 -9.83 10.51 11.30
CA GLU A 385 -9.84 11.76 12.07
C GLU A 385 -11.20 12.46 12.00
N ALA A 386 -11.81 12.55 10.81
CA ALA A 386 -13.15 13.13 10.65
C ALA A 386 -14.20 12.37 11.48
N ARG A 387 -14.15 11.03 11.48
CA ARG A 387 -15.03 10.19 12.31
C ARG A 387 -14.78 10.37 13.80
N LEU A 388 -13.53 10.50 14.24
CA LEU A 388 -13.21 10.75 15.65
C LEU A 388 -13.76 12.10 16.12
N LYS A 389 -13.57 13.15 15.32
CA LYS A 389 -14.09 14.49 15.63
C LYS A 389 -15.62 14.49 15.71
N GLU A 390 -16.28 13.80 14.78
CA GLU A 390 -17.74 13.67 14.79
C GLU A 390 -18.24 12.87 16.00
N ASN A 391 -17.57 11.76 16.34
CA ASN A 391 -17.93 10.97 17.51
C ASN A 391 -17.76 11.78 18.81
N GLN A 392 -16.67 12.54 18.95
CA GLN A 392 -16.46 13.44 20.08
C GLN A 392 -17.59 14.48 20.20
N ARG A 393 -18.02 15.06 19.08
CA ARG A 393 -19.15 16.00 19.05
C ARG A 393 -20.44 15.34 19.54
N LEU A 394 -20.75 14.15 19.02
CA LEU A 394 -21.95 13.39 19.41
C LEU A 394 -21.93 13.01 20.90
N VAL A 395 -20.78 12.62 21.45
CA VAL A 395 -20.64 12.31 22.88
C VAL A 395 -20.91 13.54 23.74
N GLU A 396 -20.39 14.71 23.35
CA GLU A 396 -20.64 15.94 24.11
C GLU A 396 -22.11 16.36 24.02
N GLU A 397 -22.74 16.28 22.84
CA GLU A 397 -24.17 16.53 22.66
C GLU A 397 -25.03 15.58 23.52
N THR A 398 -24.69 14.31 23.54
CA THR A 398 -25.39 13.30 24.36
C THR A 398 -25.25 13.62 25.85
N ARG A 399 -24.05 14.00 26.31
CA ARG A 399 -23.81 14.40 27.71
C ARG A 399 -24.58 15.66 28.09
N GLN A 400 -24.69 16.63 27.20
CA GLN A 400 -25.49 17.84 27.42
C GLN A 400 -26.98 17.52 27.48
N ALA A 401 -27.48 16.70 26.57
CA ALA A 401 -28.87 16.26 26.56
C ALA A 401 -29.22 15.48 27.85
N LEU A 402 -28.34 14.58 28.30
CA LEU A 402 -28.54 13.83 29.55
C LEU A 402 -28.63 14.76 30.77
N ARG A 403 -27.70 15.72 30.91
CA ARG A 403 -27.72 16.71 31.98
C ARG A 403 -29.01 17.55 31.99
N GLU A 404 -29.51 17.93 30.82
CA GLU A 404 -30.76 18.68 30.72
C GLU A 404 -31.97 17.82 31.10
N VAL A 405 -32.01 16.54 30.70
CA VAL A 405 -33.06 15.59 31.10
C VAL A 405 -33.04 15.37 32.62
N GLU A 406 -31.88 15.14 33.23
CA GLU A 406 -31.73 15.00 34.68
C GLU A 406 -32.23 16.24 35.41
N ARG A 407 -31.79 17.44 34.98
CA ARG A 407 -32.22 18.72 35.56
C ARG A 407 -33.72 18.96 35.41
N LEU A 408 -34.33 18.56 34.29
CA LEU A 408 -35.77 18.64 34.09
C LEU A 408 -36.51 17.67 35.01
N ASN A 409 -36.03 16.44 35.13
CA ASN A 409 -36.63 15.41 35.98
C ASN A 409 -36.59 15.82 37.47
N GLU A 410 -35.47 16.35 37.95
CA GLU A 410 -35.35 16.88 39.32
C GLU A 410 -36.34 18.03 39.59
N ARG A 411 -36.44 18.99 38.65
CA ARG A 411 -37.38 20.12 38.76
C ARG A 411 -38.84 19.67 38.76
N LEU A 412 -39.21 18.74 37.87
CA LEU A 412 -40.56 18.19 37.78
C LEU A 412 -40.90 17.41 39.06
N THR A 413 -40.00 16.54 39.53
CA THR A 413 -40.17 15.78 40.77
C THR A 413 -40.38 16.71 41.95
N GLY A 414 -39.53 17.74 42.10
CA GLY A 414 -39.67 18.73 43.16
C GLY A 414 -40.98 19.53 43.10
N ARG A 415 -41.44 19.90 41.90
CA ARG A 415 -42.72 20.59 41.71
C ARG A 415 -43.90 19.71 42.11
N VAL A 416 -43.95 18.49 41.59
CA VAL A 416 -45.06 17.54 41.83
C VAL A 416 -45.15 17.19 43.32
N TRP A 417 -44.01 16.91 43.98
CA TRP A 417 -43.99 16.69 45.42
C TRP A 417 -44.42 17.92 46.22
N GLY A 418 -43.98 19.13 45.82
CA GLY A 418 -44.39 20.37 46.47
C GLY A 418 -45.89 20.68 46.30
N GLU A 419 -46.52 20.30 45.19
CA GLU A 419 -47.96 20.40 44.99
C GLU A 419 -48.73 19.34 45.80
N TYR A 420 -48.27 18.09 45.77
CA TYR A 420 -48.85 17.00 46.54
C TYR A 420 -48.84 17.32 48.04
N LEU A 421 -47.68 17.67 48.62
CA LEU A 421 -47.56 17.95 50.06
C LEU A 421 -48.43 19.14 50.50
N ARG A 422 -48.57 20.18 49.67
CA ARG A 422 -49.49 21.30 49.96
C ARG A 422 -50.97 20.88 50.00
N GLY A 423 -51.33 19.82 49.29
CA GLY A 423 -52.72 19.34 49.18
C GLY A 423 -53.18 18.40 50.30
N ILE A 424 -52.32 17.98 51.22
CA ILE A 424 -52.61 16.89 52.19
C ILE A 424 -52.46 17.36 53.65
N ALA A 425 -52.55 18.67 53.87
CA ALA A 425 -52.33 19.34 55.16
C ALA A 425 -50.86 19.32 55.63
N HIS A 426 -50.52 20.26 56.52
CA HIS A 426 -49.15 20.70 56.83
C HIS A 426 -48.28 19.67 57.58
N ASP A 427 -48.84 18.55 58.05
CA ASP A 427 -48.19 17.64 59.00
C ASP A 427 -48.03 16.21 58.45
N VAL A 428 -47.36 16.06 57.29
CA VAL A 428 -47.02 14.73 56.76
C VAL A 428 -45.70 14.26 57.38
N GLY A 429 -45.80 13.68 58.58
CA GLY A 429 -44.66 13.12 59.32
C GLY A 429 -45.12 12.38 60.57
N THR A 430 -44.34 11.41 61.03
CA THR A 430 -44.59 10.73 62.29
C THR A 430 -43.30 10.51 63.04
N GLU A 431 -43.35 10.75 64.33
CA GLU A 431 -42.35 10.33 65.29
C GLU A 431 -42.93 9.10 66.01
N ILE A 432 -42.09 8.08 66.20
CA ILE A 432 -42.47 6.88 66.93
C ILE A 432 -41.39 6.66 67.98
N ASP A 433 -41.74 6.87 69.24
CA ASP A 433 -40.93 6.49 70.38
C ASP A 433 -41.22 5.03 70.69
N PHE A 434 -40.26 4.17 70.36
CA PHE A 434 -40.38 2.73 70.55
C PHE A 434 -40.18 2.29 72.00
N GLU A 435 -39.49 3.08 72.84
CA GLU A 435 -39.29 2.76 74.25
C GLU A 435 -40.57 3.02 75.05
N ASN A 436 -41.22 4.16 74.78
CA ASN A 436 -42.45 4.56 75.46
C ASN A 436 -43.72 4.15 74.68
N GLN A 437 -43.58 3.54 73.51
CA GLN A 437 -44.67 3.13 72.60
C GLN A 437 -45.61 4.29 72.22
N GLN A 438 -45.08 5.50 72.08
CA GLN A 438 -45.84 6.69 71.76
C GLN A 438 -45.66 7.09 70.30
N LYS A 439 -46.75 7.55 69.67
CA LYS A 439 -46.74 8.08 68.31
C LYS A 439 -47.13 9.54 68.34
N ASN A 440 -46.21 10.41 67.97
CA ASN A 440 -46.41 11.85 67.97
C ASN A 440 -46.44 12.38 66.52
N PRO A 441 -47.38 13.26 66.17
CA PRO A 441 -47.28 14.02 64.92
C PRO A 441 -46.04 14.91 65.00
N ILE A 442 -45.18 14.86 63.97
CA ILE A 442 -44.08 15.81 63.86
C ILE A 442 -44.67 17.12 63.35
N THR A 443 -44.68 18.15 64.21
CA THR A 443 -45.10 19.51 63.83
C THR A 443 -43.93 20.41 63.40
N ASP A 444 -42.69 20.10 63.82
CA ASP A 444 -41.50 20.90 63.51
C ASP A 444 -40.31 20.04 63.07
N TRP A 445 -39.55 20.51 62.08
CA TRP A 445 -38.33 19.86 61.63
C TRP A 445 -37.21 20.01 62.67
N THR A 446 -36.65 18.89 63.15
CA THR A 446 -35.43 18.87 63.98
C THR A 446 -34.25 19.51 63.26
N THR A 447 -33.22 19.92 64.00
CA THR A 447 -32.01 20.55 63.44
C THR A 447 -31.31 19.61 62.45
N THR A 448 -31.15 18.35 62.84
CA THR A 448 -30.54 17.25 62.09
C THR A 448 -31.32 16.89 60.82
N LEU A 449 -32.66 16.82 60.88
CA LEU A 449 -33.49 16.65 59.67
C LEU A 449 -33.33 17.84 58.70
N ARG A 450 -33.36 19.08 59.21
CA ARG A 450 -33.17 20.29 58.38
C ARG A 450 -31.80 20.31 57.71
N GLU A 451 -30.77 19.94 58.45
CA GLU A 451 -29.41 19.88 57.92
C GLU A 451 -29.30 18.82 56.83
N ALA A 452 -29.79 17.60 57.06
CA ALA A 452 -29.78 16.51 56.07
C ALA A 452 -30.52 16.88 54.77
N LEU A 453 -31.63 17.61 54.89
CA LEU A 453 -32.36 18.16 53.75
C LEU A 453 -31.55 19.19 52.94
N GLN A 454 -30.81 20.06 53.63
CA GLN A 454 -30.06 21.16 53.01
C GLN A 454 -28.79 20.68 52.33
N ILE A 455 -28.00 19.85 53.02
CA ILE A 455 -26.72 19.37 52.50
C ILE A 455 -26.90 18.17 51.57
N ASN A 456 -28.09 17.56 51.55
CA ASN A 456 -28.40 16.37 50.79
C ASN A 456 -27.36 15.27 51.05
N GLN A 457 -27.08 14.99 52.31
CA GLN A 457 -26.18 13.95 52.80
C GLN A 457 -26.67 13.49 54.18
N LEU A 458 -26.14 12.36 54.63
CA LEU A 458 -26.35 11.89 55.99
C LEU A 458 -25.73 12.89 56.99
N VAL A 459 -26.47 13.19 58.05
CA VAL A 459 -26.03 14.05 59.15
C VAL A 459 -26.01 13.22 60.42
N GLN A 460 -24.98 13.39 61.23
CA GLN A 460 -24.82 12.74 62.51
C GLN A 460 -24.59 13.79 63.60
N GLU A 461 -25.39 13.75 64.65
CA GLU A 461 -25.26 14.57 65.85
C GLU A 461 -25.10 13.66 67.08
N GLN A 462 -24.17 14.00 67.97
CA GLN A 462 -23.95 13.24 69.20
C GLN A 462 -24.47 14.07 70.38
N ARG A 463 -25.51 13.56 71.07
CA ARG A 463 -26.12 14.15 72.26
C ARG A 463 -25.59 13.47 73.53
N ASP A 464 -25.96 14.02 74.68
CA ASP A 464 -25.42 13.57 75.97
C ASP A 464 -25.78 12.09 76.27
N ASP A 465 -26.99 11.68 75.88
CA ASP A 465 -27.61 10.36 76.09
C ASP A 465 -27.80 9.54 74.81
N ALA A 466 -27.81 10.16 73.62
CA ALA A 466 -28.07 9.46 72.36
C ALA A 466 -27.20 9.91 71.18
N GLN A 467 -27.15 9.10 70.13
CA GLN A 467 -26.62 9.44 68.82
C GLN A 467 -27.79 9.62 67.85
N VAL A 468 -27.88 10.77 67.18
CA VAL A 468 -28.94 11.10 66.23
C VAL A 468 -28.38 11.05 64.81
N ILE A 469 -29.01 10.30 63.92
CA ILE A 469 -28.63 10.17 62.52
C ILE A 469 -29.81 10.51 61.63
N ALA A 470 -29.61 11.49 60.75
CA ALA A 470 -30.61 11.91 59.78
C ALA A 470 -30.15 11.59 58.35
N VAL A 471 -31.03 10.99 57.56
CA VAL A 471 -30.79 10.59 56.18
C VAL A 471 -31.82 11.21 55.24
N PRO A 472 -31.40 11.82 54.11
CA PRO A 472 -32.32 12.43 53.18
C PRO A 472 -33.08 11.37 52.36
N LEU A 473 -34.38 11.57 52.19
CA LEU A 473 -35.22 10.78 51.30
C LEU A 473 -35.16 11.37 49.89
N ARG A 474 -34.65 10.58 48.94
CA ARG A 474 -34.49 11.00 47.54
C ARG A 474 -35.42 10.25 46.61
N VAL A 475 -35.97 10.97 45.65
CA VAL A 475 -36.65 10.42 44.49
C VAL A 475 -36.03 11.04 43.25
N ARG A 476 -35.42 10.20 42.41
CA ARG A 476 -34.81 10.64 41.13
C ARG A 476 -33.85 11.84 41.29
N GLY A 477 -32.99 11.79 42.32
CA GLY A 477 -32.00 12.84 42.61
C GLY A 477 -32.54 14.02 43.44
N ARG A 478 -33.85 14.19 43.56
CA ARG A 478 -34.47 15.26 44.35
C ARG A 478 -34.76 14.80 45.77
N VAL A 479 -34.32 15.58 46.76
CA VAL A 479 -34.70 15.40 48.17
C VAL A 479 -36.15 15.82 48.37
N ILE A 480 -36.96 14.92 48.94
CA ILE A 480 -38.40 15.12 49.20
C ILE A 480 -38.74 15.10 50.70
N GLY A 481 -37.81 14.66 51.55
CA GLY A 481 -37.98 14.52 52.99
C GLY A 481 -36.69 14.03 53.64
N ALA A 482 -36.72 13.71 54.92
CA ALA A 482 -35.62 13.07 55.64
C ALA A 482 -36.19 12.14 56.71
N MET A 483 -35.42 11.12 57.07
CA MET A 483 -35.69 10.23 58.21
C MET A 483 -34.63 10.44 59.26
N GLU A 484 -35.00 10.35 60.53
CA GLU A 484 -34.11 10.49 61.65
C GLU A 484 -34.20 9.26 62.54
N PHE A 485 -33.07 8.86 63.09
CA PHE A 485 -32.90 7.71 63.97
C PHE A 485 -32.14 8.17 65.20
N GLU A 486 -32.69 7.90 66.38
CA GLU A 486 -32.02 8.10 67.66
C GLU A 486 -31.57 6.74 68.20
N LEU A 487 -30.30 6.63 68.56
CA LEU A 487 -29.68 5.40 69.05
C LEU A 487 -29.01 5.61 70.40
N ASP A 488 -28.98 4.56 71.22
CA ASP A 488 -28.19 4.55 72.46
C ASP A 488 -26.71 4.81 72.12
N LYS A 489 -26.11 5.74 72.86
CA LYS A 489 -24.69 6.12 72.77
C LYS A 489 -23.72 4.94 72.89
N ASN A 490 -24.13 3.84 73.52
CA ASN A 490 -23.33 2.62 73.69
C ASN A 490 -23.37 1.68 72.48
N ASN A 491 -24.24 1.93 71.50
CA ASN A 491 -24.35 1.14 70.27
C ASN A 491 -24.31 2.03 69.02
N PRO A 492 -23.16 2.64 68.71
CA PRO A 492 -23.07 3.55 67.59
C PRO A 492 -23.13 2.81 66.24
N PHE A 493 -23.70 3.46 65.23
CA PHE A 493 -23.74 2.90 63.87
C PHE A 493 -22.35 2.66 63.29
N SER A 494 -22.17 1.50 62.66
CA SER A 494 -20.96 1.15 61.90
C SER A 494 -20.98 1.76 60.49
N PRO A 495 -19.82 1.85 59.80
CA PRO A 495 -19.77 2.24 58.38
C PRO A 495 -20.74 1.47 57.48
N GLU A 496 -20.86 0.17 57.69
CA GLU A 496 -21.74 -0.71 56.92
C GLU A 496 -23.23 -0.41 57.14
N ASP A 497 -23.59 0.06 58.32
CA ASP A 497 -24.97 0.44 58.63
C ASP A 497 -25.38 1.76 57.94
N PHE A 498 -24.42 2.66 57.68
CA PHE A 498 -24.69 3.87 56.91
C PHE A 498 -25.04 3.57 55.46
N ASP A 499 -24.31 2.66 54.81
CA ASP A 499 -24.60 2.21 53.46
C ASP A 499 -25.99 1.56 53.38
N LEU A 500 -26.33 0.74 54.39
CA LEU A 500 -27.66 0.14 54.51
C LEU A 500 -28.75 1.21 54.67
N LEU A 501 -28.56 2.17 55.58
CA LEU A 501 -29.53 3.25 55.79
C LEU A 501 -29.73 4.10 54.55
N GLN A 502 -28.66 4.38 53.79
CA GLN A 502 -28.77 5.10 52.53
C GLN A 502 -29.59 4.31 51.50
N GLU A 503 -29.31 3.01 51.33
CA GLU A 503 -30.07 2.16 50.41
C GLU A 503 -31.54 2.03 50.81
N VAL A 504 -31.81 1.85 52.11
CA VAL A 504 -33.18 1.78 52.65
C VAL A 504 -33.90 3.11 52.42
N SER A 505 -33.24 4.24 52.62
CA SER A 505 -33.80 5.57 52.38
C SER A 505 -34.17 5.81 50.92
N GLU A 506 -33.34 5.35 49.98
CA GLU A 506 -33.63 5.41 48.55
C GLU A 506 -34.84 4.54 48.17
N ARG A 507 -34.88 3.29 48.67
CA ARG A 507 -36.01 2.39 48.45
C ARG A 507 -37.30 2.92 49.07
N PHE A 508 -37.21 3.53 50.26
CA PHE A 508 -38.34 4.15 50.93
C PHE A 508 -38.86 5.34 50.14
N GLY A 509 -37.98 6.21 49.64
CA GLY A 509 -38.35 7.32 48.74
C GLY A 509 -39.13 6.82 47.52
N MET A 510 -38.67 5.73 46.88
CA MET A 510 -39.37 5.10 45.75
C MET A 510 -40.74 4.52 46.14
N ALA A 511 -40.85 3.87 47.30
CA ALA A 511 -42.12 3.34 47.78
C ALA A 511 -43.12 4.47 48.07
N VAL A 512 -42.65 5.56 48.65
CA VAL A 512 -43.43 6.77 48.95
C VAL A 512 -43.87 7.46 47.66
N GLU A 513 -43.03 7.51 46.61
CA GLU A 513 -43.42 7.96 45.26
C GLU A 513 -44.50 7.08 44.64
N ASN A 514 -44.39 5.76 44.76
CA ASN A 514 -45.43 4.86 44.26
C ASN A 514 -46.75 5.05 45.02
N ALA A 515 -46.70 5.20 46.34
CA ALA A 515 -47.88 5.48 47.15
C ALA A 515 -48.54 6.82 46.75
N ARG A 516 -47.72 7.86 46.52
CA ARG A 516 -48.16 9.16 46.01
C ARG A 516 -48.89 9.03 44.66
N LEU A 517 -48.31 8.29 43.71
CA LEU A 517 -48.90 8.06 42.39
C LEU A 517 -50.24 7.31 42.48
N VAL A 518 -50.35 6.35 43.40
CA VAL A 518 -51.61 5.63 43.65
C VAL A 518 -52.66 6.56 44.26
N ASP A 519 -52.32 7.36 45.26
CA ASP A 519 -53.25 8.35 45.86
C ASP A 519 -53.73 9.37 44.82
N GLU A 520 -52.82 9.90 44.01
CA GLU A 520 -53.14 10.83 42.92
C GLU A 520 -54.10 10.19 41.89
N SER A 521 -53.83 8.95 41.48
CA SER A 521 -54.70 8.18 40.58
C SER A 521 -56.09 7.96 41.19
N GLN A 522 -56.18 7.63 42.48
CA GLN A 522 -57.44 7.46 43.18
C GLN A 522 -58.24 8.77 43.26
N ARG A 523 -57.59 9.90 43.58
CA ARG A 523 -58.23 11.22 43.61
C ARG A 523 -58.76 11.63 42.24
N LEU A 524 -57.99 11.37 41.18
CA LEU A 524 -58.44 11.61 39.80
C LEU A 524 -59.67 10.76 39.46
N ALA A 525 -59.64 9.46 39.75
CA ALA A 525 -60.77 8.56 39.51
C ALA A 525 -62.03 8.97 40.31
N GLN A 526 -61.87 9.37 41.58
CA GLN A 526 -62.97 9.89 42.39
C GLN A 526 -63.58 11.17 41.79
N ARG A 527 -62.73 12.07 41.29
CA ARG A 527 -63.18 13.31 40.63
C ARG A 527 -63.95 13.01 39.34
N GLU A 528 -63.45 12.10 38.51
CA GLU A 528 -64.15 11.69 37.29
C GLU A 528 -65.49 10.99 37.59
N ALA A 529 -65.51 10.10 38.59
CA ALA A 529 -66.74 9.44 39.02
C ALA A 529 -67.79 10.46 39.47
N LEU A 530 -67.39 11.49 40.23
CA LEU A 530 -68.27 12.59 40.62
C LEU A 530 -68.80 13.36 39.41
N VAL A 531 -67.94 13.72 38.45
CA VAL A 531 -68.35 14.44 37.22
C VAL A 531 -69.34 13.61 36.41
N ASN A 532 -69.11 12.31 36.25
CA ASN A 532 -70.01 11.40 35.54
C ASN A 532 -71.35 11.25 36.28
N GLN A 533 -71.32 11.15 37.61
CA GLN A 533 -72.53 11.12 38.44
C GLN A 533 -73.37 12.40 38.28
N ILE A 534 -72.73 13.58 38.28
CA ILE A 534 -73.42 14.85 38.04
C ILE A 534 -74.02 14.88 36.63
N THR A 535 -73.24 14.50 35.62
CA THR A 535 -73.66 14.52 34.21
C THR A 535 -74.84 13.59 33.95
N SER A 536 -74.80 12.36 34.48
CA SER A 536 -75.91 11.39 34.34
C SER A 536 -77.20 11.87 35.00
N ARG A 537 -77.13 12.50 36.18
CA ARG A 537 -78.30 13.13 36.83
C ARG A 537 -78.88 14.25 35.97
N LEU A 538 -78.03 15.08 35.38
CA LEU A 538 -78.46 16.16 34.49
C LEU A 538 -79.13 15.64 33.21
N GLN A 539 -78.64 14.54 32.63
CA GLN A 539 -79.23 13.91 31.43
C GLN A 539 -80.58 13.23 31.70
N ALA A 540 -80.82 12.76 32.93
CA ALA A 540 -82.08 12.12 33.31
C ALA A 540 -83.22 13.14 33.60
N ALA A 541 -82.93 14.43 33.63
CA ALA A 541 -83.91 15.47 33.91
C ALA A 541 -84.84 15.71 32.70
N ASN A 542 -86.14 15.48 32.87
CA ASN A 542 -87.15 15.64 31.80
C ASN A 542 -87.66 17.09 31.60
N SER A 543 -87.09 18.08 32.30
CA SER A 543 -87.44 19.49 32.10
C SER A 543 -86.27 20.41 32.45
N VAL A 544 -86.24 21.60 31.82
CA VAL A 544 -85.21 22.62 32.06
C VAL A 544 -85.18 23.06 33.53
N ASN A 545 -86.34 23.22 34.19
CA ASN A 545 -86.39 23.61 35.59
C ASN A 545 -85.85 22.52 36.52
N THR A 546 -86.13 21.24 36.24
CA THR A 546 -85.58 20.12 37.02
C THR A 546 -84.07 20.04 36.86
N MET A 547 -83.57 20.21 35.63
CA MET A 547 -82.13 20.21 35.34
C MET A 547 -81.39 21.34 36.05
N LEU A 548 -81.97 22.55 36.11
CA LEU A 548 -81.39 23.69 36.82
C LEU A 548 -81.31 23.47 38.33
N ASN A 549 -82.35 22.90 38.93
CA ASN A 549 -82.38 22.58 40.36
C ASN A 549 -81.40 21.46 40.71
N ASP A 550 -81.35 20.39 39.90
CA ASP A 550 -80.43 19.27 40.10
C ASP A 550 -78.98 19.69 39.90
N ALA A 551 -78.70 20.57 38.93
CA ALA A 551 -77.39 21.20 38.75
C ALA A 551 -77.00 22.04 39.96
N ALA A 552 -77.89 22.90 40.45
CA ALA A 552 -77.62 23.77 41.59
C ALA A 552 -77.35 22.97 42.87
N ALA A 553 -78.14 21.93 43.14
CA ALA A 553 -77.94 21.04 44.28
C ALA A 553 -76.62 20.26 44.17
N SER A 554 -76.33 19.69 42.99
CA SER A 554 -75.10 18.93 42.75
C SER A 554 -73.84 19.79 42.87
N LEU A 555 -73.86 21.03 42.37
CA LEU A 555 -72.75 21.98 42.50
C LEU A 555 -72.58 22.49 43.93
N ARG A 556 -73.67 22.70 44.66
CA ARG A 556 -73.62 23.04 46.09
C ARG A 556 -72.87 21.97 46.86
N ASP A 557 -73.26 20.72 46.66
CA ASP A 557 -72.70 19.58 47.39
C ASP A 557 -71.25 19.29 46.95
N ALA A 558 -70.96 19.35 45.64
CA ALA A 558 -69.63 19.05 45.10
C ALA A 558 -68.57 20.11 45.42
N LEU A 559 -68.94 21.39 45.46
CA LEU A 559 -68.02 22.51 45.72
C LEU A 559 -68.10 23.04 47.15
N ASN A 560 -68.93 22.44 47.99
CA ASN A 560 -69.30 22.97 49.30
C ASN A 560 -69.71 24.46 49.24
N ALA A 561 -70.41 24.84 48.16
CA ALA A 561 -70.76 26.22 47.90
C ALA A 561 -71.94 26.64 48.80
N SER A 562 -71.82 27.77 49.48
CA SER A 562 -72.89 28.28 50.36
C SER A 562 -74.11 28.82 49.58
N LYS A 563 -73.94 29.17 48.30
CA LYS A 563 -75.01 29.63 47.41
C LYS A 563 -74.66 29.31 45.96
N VAL A 564 -75.61 28.74 45.22
CA VAL A 564 -75.49 28.50 43.77
C VAL A 564 -76.61 29.24 43.05
N VAL A 565 -76.26 30.01 42.02
CA VAL A 565 -77.22 30.77 41.19
C VAL A 565 -77.04 30.36 39.74
N ILE A 566 -78.10 29.84 39.12
CA ILE A 566 -78.12 29.46 37.71
C ILE A 566 -79.30 30.19 37.06
N ARG A 567 -79.04 30.96 36.00
CA ARG A 567 -80.07 31.74 35.28
C ARG A 567 -79.92 31.52 33.78
N LEU A 568 -81.03 31.16 33.12
CA LEU A 568 -81.14 31.09 31.67
C LEU A 568 -81.98 32.28 31.17
N GLY A 569 -81.53 32.94 30.11
CA GLY A 569 -82.20 34.09 29.53
C GLY A 569 -81.25 34.93 28.68
N THR A 570 -81.80 35.91 27.95
CA THR A 570 -80.97 36.90 27.26
C THR A 570 -80.23 37.76 28.29
N PRO A 571 -78.89 37.88 28.21
CA PRO A 571 -78.15 38.76 29.09
C PRO A 571 -78.71 40.19 28.97
N PRO A 572 -78.83 40.95 30.07
CA PRO A 572 -79.36 42.30 30.02
C PRO A 572 -78.52 43.12 29.03
N THR A 573 -79.17 43.70 28.02
CA THR A 573 -78.52 44.72 27.17
C THR A 573 -78.05 45.83 28.10
N PRO A 574 -76.78 46.27 28.03
CA PRO A 574 -76.21 47.21 29.00
C PRO A 574 -76.97 48.53 29.16
N ASN A 575 -77.90 48.85 28.25
CA ASN A 575 -78.80 49.99 28.33
C ASN A 575 -80.26 49.54 28.16
N GLY A 576 -81.04 49.62 29.23
CA GLY A 576 -82.48 49.36 29.22
C GLY A 576 -83.07 49.53 30.61
N GLY A 577 -83.24 50.79 31.03
CA GLY A 577 -83.86 51.17 32.29
C GLY A 577 -85.30 50.67 32.42
N GLY A 578 -85.74 50.54 33.68
CA GLY A 578 -87.02 49.93 34.04
C GLY A 578 -88.28 50.63 33.55
N SER A 579 -89.29 49.80 33.36
CA SER A 579 -90.74 50.03 33.51
C SER A 579 -91.33 48.62 33.42
N SER A 580 -92.08 48.07 34.37
CA SER A 580 -92.83 48.58 35.52
C SER A 580 -92.94 47.46 36.56
#